data_AF-A0A419J7L0-F1
#
_entry.id   AF-A0A419J7L0-F1
#
_cell.length_a   1.000
_cell.length_b   1.000
_cell.length_c   1.000
_cell.angle_alpha   90.00
_cell.angle_beta   90.00
_cell.angle_gamma   90.00
#
_symmetry.space_group_name_H-M   'P 1'
#
loop_
_entity.id
_entity.type
_entity.pdbx_description
1 polymer ?
#
loop_
_entity_poly.entity_id
_entity_poly.type
_entity_poly.pdbx_seq_one_letter_code
_entity_poly.pdbx_strand_id
1 'polypeptide(L)'
;MPRNIRYVCPRCGAVYSIEEYEESHFCRNCGSFLRRTYATNQLTRKTEKNGKTELVERFFPYSSFRPFQRKAIDFAFNIIKNGKIGLLSSPCGTGKSISVLTAFFMARELDDSVGRLLALTRTRNQLEIYCRELKRIKERSNVNFVASVFKSKKDMCPYVREDARFKDLNYRDFLQYCKDLKNGTFEKTCEYYDETYSGWKPSWHTYNVVKKIKEIGPLLPDEVYEISRDEGLCPYEVTKILARYADIIVGNYNYILVDSVRKSILGRAGIKVKGV
;
A
#
# COMPACT_ATOMS: atom_id res chain seq x y z
N MET A 1 -23.35 17.15 12.00
CA MET A 1 -24.19 16.21 12.76
C MET A 1 -23.32 15.09 13.28
N PRO A 2 -23.37 14.73 14.57
CA PRO A 2 -22.57 13.65 15.11
C PRO A 2 -23.03 12.35 14.44
N ARG A 3 -22.12 11.70 13.69
CA ARG A 3 -22.38 10.42 13.04
C ARG A 3 -22.38 9.34 14.12
N ASN A 4 -23.50 8.64 14.31
CA ASN A 4 -23.58 7.52 15.25
C ASN A 4 -22.53 6.45 14.88
N ILE A 5 -21.49 6.36 15.69
CA ILE A 5 -20.41 5.38 15.57
C ILE A 5 -20.95 4.04 16.06
N ARG A 6 -20.70 2.96 15.31
CA ARG A 6 -20.98 1.59 15.75
C ARG A 6 -19.75 0.72 15.55
N TYR A 7 -19.65 -0.38 16.27
CA TYR A 7 -18.56 -1.34 16.14
C TYR A 7 -19.12 -2.68 15.70
N VAL A 8 -18.49 -3.34 14.74
CA VAL A 8 -18.99 -4.58 14.13
C VAL A 8 -17.93 -5.65 14.17
N CYS A 9 -18.32 -6.85 14.58
CA CYS A 9 -17.47 -8.02 14.49
C CYS A 9 -17.30 -8.47 13.03
N PRO A 10 -16.08 -8.51 12.48
CA PRO A 10 -15.84 -8.91 11.09
C PRO A 10 -16.08 -10.41 10.84
N ARG A 11 -16.22 -11.21 11.91
CA ARG A 11 -16.35 -12.67 11.82
C ARG A 11 -17.80 -13.14 11.93
N CYS A 12 -18.61 -12.55 12.80
CA CYS A 12 -20.00 -12.96 13.02
C CYS A 12 -21.03 -11.85 12.74
N GLY A 13 -20.60 -10.63 12.42
CA GLY A 13 -21.50 -9.52 12.10
C GLY A 13 -22.20 -8.88 13.31
N ALA A 14 -21.93 -9.33 14.54
CA ALA A 14 -22.48 -8.72 15.75
C ALA A 14 -22.10 -7.24 15.85
N VAL A 15 -23.07 -6.38 16.19
CA VAL A 15 -22.93 -4.93 16.29
C VAL A 15 -22.90 -4.53 17.76
N TYR A 16 -22.02 -3.61 18.10
CA TYR A 16 -21.75 -3.11 19.44
C TYR A 16 -21.82 -1.57 19.43
N SER A 17 -22.36 -1.02 20.51
CA SER A 17 -22.32 0.40 20.85
C SER A 17 -20.90 0.87 21.20
N ILE A 18 -20.74 2.16 21.48
CA ILE A 18 -19.43 2.70 21.90
C ILE A 18 -19.10 2.27 23.33
N GLU A 19 -20.10 2.23 24.21
CA GLU A 19 -19.95 1.79 25.60
C GLU A 19 -19.51 0.31 25.65
N GLU A 20 -20.11 -0.56 24.84
CA GLU A 20 -19.74 -1.98 24.79
C GLU A 20 -18.34 -2.23 24.19
N TYR A 21 -17.86 -1.34 23.30
CA TYR A 21 -16.52 -1.43 22.75
C TYR A 21 -15.45 -1.02 23.77
N GLU A 22 -15.73 -0.01 24.60
CA GLU A 22 -14.83 0.45 25.67
C GLU A 22 -14.68 -0.61 26.78
N GLU A 23 -15.73 -1.37 27.07
CA GLU A 23 -15.67 -2.52 27.99
C GLU A 23 -14.83 -3.68 27.44
N SER A 24 -14.94 -3.97 26.14
CA SER A 24 -14.17 -5.03 25.49
C SER A 24 -14.04 -4.78 24.00
N HIS A 25 -12.80 -4.58 23.57
CA HIS A 25 -12.44 -4.44 22.15
C HIS A 25 -12.66 -5.71 21.31
N PHE A 26 -13.02 -6.84 21.94
CA PHE A 26 -13.24 -8.13 21.30
C PHE A 26 -14.71 -8.55 21.36
N CYS A 27 -15.18 -9.14 20.26
CA CYS A 27 -16.52 -9.69 20.13
C CYS A 27 -16.78 -10.78 21.17
N ARG A 28 -17.80 -10.57 22.01
CA ARG A 28 -18.25 -11.52 23.07
C ARG A 28 -18.58 -12.91 22.52
N ASN A 29 -19.00 -12.98 21.25
CA ASN A 29 -19.44 -14.23 20.64
C ASN A 29 -18.32 -15.07 19.99
N CYS A 30 -17.18 -14.48 19.60
CA CYS A 30 -16.18 -15.21 18.80
C CYS A 30 -14.73 -14.74 18.98
N GLY A 31 -14.46 -13.86 19.94
CA GLY A 31 -13.13 -13.37 20.30
C GLY A 31 -12.41 -12.54 19.23
N SER A 32 -13.12 -12.11 18.18
CA SER A 32 -12.52 -11.31 17.10
C SER A 32 -12.55 -9.83 17.43
N PHE A 33 -11.50 -9.09 17.07
CA PHE A 33 -11.40 -7.66 17.31
C PHE A 33 -12.50 -6.89 16.57
N LEU A 34 -13.21 -6.02 17.27
CA LEU A 34 -14.31 -5.22 16.74
C LEU A 34 -13.80 -4.12 15.82
N ARG A 35 -14.50 -3.86 14.71
CA ARG A 35 -14.15 -2.81 13.74
C ARG A 35 -15.15 -1.68 13.78
N ARG A 36 -14.67 -0.45 13.79
CA ARG A 36 -15.53 0.74 13.71
C ARG A 36 -16.24 0.81 12.35
N THR A 37 -17.52 1.12 12.35
CA THR A 37 -18.36 1.36 11.17
C THR A 37 -19.26 2.57 11.43
N TYR A 38 -19.72 3.22 10.36
CA TYR A 38 -20.66 4.33 10.43
C TYR A 38 -21.96 3.96 9.71
N ALA A 39 -23.10 4.35 10.27
CA ALA A 39 -24.38 4.26 9.57
C ALA A 39 -24.37 5.22 8.37
N THR A 40 -24.56 4.70 7.16
CA THR A 40 -24.59 5.49 5.92
C THR A 40 -25.97 6.11 5.73
N ASN A 41 -26.08 7.43 5.94
CA ASN A 41 -27.23 8.20 5.45
C ASN A 41 -27.11 8.37 3.93
N GLN A 42 -28.13 7.91 3.19
CA GLN A 42 -28.24 8.10 1.74
C GLN A 42 -28.37 9.61 1.42
N LEU A 43 -27.41 10.14 0.65
CA LEU A 43 -27.39 11.54 0.20
C LEU A 43 -28.03 11.68 -1.18
N THR A 44 -28.87 12.70 -1.37
CA THR A 44 -29.59 13.02 -2.61
C THR A 44 -28.69 13.65 -3.69
N ARG A 45 -29.03 13.41 -4.97
CA ARG A 45 -28.22 13.69 -6.20
C ARG A 45 -27.69 15.14 -6.39
N LYS A 46 -28.31 16.17 -5.79
CA LYS A 46 -27.85 17.58 -5.91
C LYS A 46 -26.65 17.88 -5.01
N THR A 47 -26.64 17.29 -3.82
CA THR A 47 -25.57 17.36 -2.81
C THR A 47 -24.32 16.57 -3.24
N GLU A 48 -24.50 15.45 -3.97
CA GLU A 48 -23.38 14.66 -4.51
C GLU A 48 -22.50 15.45 -5.49
N LYS A 49 -23.07 16.36 -6.28
CA LYS A 49 -22.33 17.08 -7.35
C LYS A 49 -21.39 18.14 -6.79
N ASN A 50 -21.79 18.84 -5.73
CA ASN A 50 -20.95 19.82 -5.04
C ASN A 50 -19.83 19.12 -4.25
N GLY A 51 -20.17 18.09 -3.46
CA GLY A 51 -19.17 17.32 -2.71
C GLY A 51 -18.14 16.64 -3.62
N LYS A 52 -18.54 16.14 -4.80
CA LYS A 52 -17.58 15.55 -5.75
C LYS A 52 -16.56 16.56 -6.27
N THR A 53 -16.96 17.82 -6.48
CA THR A 53 -16.06 18.86 -7.00
C THR A 53 -15.03 19.25 -5.94
N GLU A 54 -15.46 19.43 -4.70
CA GLU A 54 -14.60 19.70 -3.54
C GLU A 54 -13.57 18.59 -3.31
N LEU A 55 -13.98 17.32 -3.42
CA LEU A 55 -13.06 16.18 -3.27
C LEU A 55 -12.01 16.12 -4.39
N VAL A 56 -12.40 16.42 -5.63
CA VAL A 56 -11.44 16.51 -6.74
C VAL A 56 -10.42 17.61 -6.46
N GLU A 57 -10.85 18.79 -6.03
CA GLU A 57 -9.96 19.93 -5.74
C GLU A 57 -9.00 19.68 -4.57
N ARG A 58 -9.47 18.92 -3.57
CA ARG A 58 -8.66 18.50 -2.42
C ARG A 58 -7.56 17.52 -2.81
N PHE A 59 -7.87 16.48 -3.58
CA PHE A 59 -6.92 15.39 -3.85
C PHE A 59 -6.12 15.54 -5.13
N PHE A 60 -6.58 16.34 -6.11
CA PHE A 60 -5.84 16.55 -7.35
C PHE A 60 -4.71 17.57 -7.13
N PRO A 61 -3.42 17.20 -7.26
CA PRO A 61 -2.31 18.02 -6.79
C PRO A 61 -1.92 19.18 -7.71
N TYR A 62 -2.44 19.25 -8.94
CA TYR A 62 -2.04 20.27 -9.92
C TYR A 62 -3.02 21.45 -9.95
N SER A 63 -2.54 22.59 -10.46
CA SER A 63 -3.34 23.81 -10.61
C SER A 63 -4.39 23.70 -11.71
N SER A 64 -4.16 22.86 -12.73
CA SER A 64 -5.07 22.71 -13.86
C SER A 64 -5.15 21.27 -14.36
N PHE A 65 -6.28 20.94 -15.00
CA PHE A 65 -6.51 19.65 -15.64
C PHE A 65 -6.01 19.65 -17.07
N ARG A 66 -5.36 18.54 -17.46
CA ARG A 66 -5.09 18.24 -18.86
C ARG A 66 -6.38 17.88 -19.60
N PRO A 67 -6.41 17.96 -20.94
CA PRO A 67 -7.55 17.53 -21.74
C PRO A 67 -8.02 16.12 -21.34
N PHE A 68 -9.34 15.99 -21.13
CA PHE A 68 -10.02 14.75 -20.72
C PHE A 68 -9.64 14.16 -19.35
N GLN A 69 -8.74 14.80 -18.58
CA GLN A 69 -8.26 14.26 -17.31
C GLN A 69 -9.37 14.17 -16.25
N ARG A 70 -10.26 15.18 -16.21
CA ARG A 70 -11.44 15.16 -15.32
C ARG A 70 -12.39 14.02 -15.65
N LYS A 71 -12.62 13.74 -16.94
CA LYS A 71 -13.42 12.59 -17.39
C LYS A 71 -12.79 11.26 -16.95
N ALA A 72 -11.46 11.15 -17.01
CA ALA A 72 -10.75 9.96 -16.53
C ALA A 72 -10.86 9.77 -15.01
N ILE A 73 -10.80 10.85 -14.23
CA ILE A 73 -11.05 10.82 -12.77
C ILE A 73 -12.48 10.37 -12.50
N ASP A 74 -13.46 11.00 -13.15
CA ASP A 74 -14.88 10.67 -12.99
C ASP A 74 -15.17 9.21 -13.33
N PHE A 75 -14.59 8.71 -14.41
CA PHE A 75 -14.68 7.32 -14.83
C PHE A 75 -14.10 6.39 -13.77
N ALA A 76 -12.84 6.58 -13.37
CA ALA A 76 -12.18 5.74 -12.38
C ALA A 76 -12.91 5.74 -11.03
N PHE A 77 -13.40 6.90 -10.59
CA PHE A 77 -14.16 7.04 -9.36
C PHE A 77 -15.45 6.21 -9.39
N ASN A 78 -16.21 6.28 -10.49
CA ASN A 78 -17.43 5.49 -10.65
C ASN A 78 -17.13 3.98 -10.71
N ILE A 79 -16.03 3.58 -11.32
CA ILE A 79 -15.61 2.17 -11.36
C ILE A 79 -15.30 1.66 -9.95
N ILE A 80 -14.54 2.42 -9.17
CA ILE A 80 -14.18 2.07 -7.78
C ILE A 80 -15.42 2.03 -6.89
N LYS A 81 -16.24 3.11 -6.88
CA LYS A 81 -17.44 3.22 -6.05
C LYS A 81 -18.44 2.08 -6.31
N ASN A 82 -18.56 1.62 -7.55
CA ASN A 82 -19.51 0.58 -7.93
C ASN A 82 -18.91 -0.83 -7.98
N GLY A 83 -17.62 -1.01 -7.66
CA GLY A 83 -16.95 -2.31 -7.68
C GLY A 83 -16.95 -2.99 -9.06
N LYS A 84 -16.80 -2.24 -10.15
CA LYS A 84 -16.86 -2.75 -11.53
C LYS A 84 -15.48 -2.95 -12.15
N ILE A 85 -15.44 -3.60 -13.32
CA ILE A 85 -14.26 -3.62 -14.19
C ILE A 85 -14.37 -2.45 -15.17
N GLY A 86 -13.32 -1.64 -15.27
CA GLY A 86 -13.26 -0.48 -16.16
C GLY A 86 -12.08 -0.55 -17.11
N LEU A 87 -12.32 -0.31 -18.40
CA LEU A 87 -11.28 -0.16 -19.41
C LEU A 87 -11.17 1.31 -19.81
N LEU A 88 -10.03 1.94 -19.51
CA LEU A 88 -9.76 3.34 -19.84
C LEU A 88 -8.74 3.43 -20.96
N SER A 89 -9.18 3.80 -22.16
CA SER A 89 -8.28 4.21 -23.23
C SER A 89 -7.91 5.68 -23.06
N SER A 90 -6.62 5.96 -22.86
CA SER A 90 -6.15 7.32 -22.64
C SER A 90 -4.73 7.53 -23.17
N PRO A 91 -4.50 8.55 -24.04
CA PRO A 91 -3.19 8.84 -24.59
C PRO A 91 -2.07 9.00 -23.56
N CYS A 92 -0.82 8.86 -23.98
CA CYS A 92 0.32 9.23 -23.13
C CYS A 92 0.23 10.71 -22.73
N GLY A 93 0.63 11.04 -21.50
CA GLY A 93 0.59 12.43 -21.03
C GLY A 93 -0.78 12.95 -20.58
N THR A 94 -1.85 12.17 -20.56
CA THR A 94 -3.14 12.61 -19.98
C THR A 94 -3.18 12.63 -18.46
N GLY A 95 -2.17 12.09 -17.79
CA GLY A 95 -2.12 11.98 -16.33
C GLY A 95 -2.90 10.78 -15.78
N LYS A 96 -2.91 9.64 -16.50
CA LYS A 96 -3.58 8.39 -16.08
C LYS A 96 -3.35 8.03 -14.60
N SER A 97 -2.10 8.02 -14.16
CA SER A 97 -1.74 7.65 -12.79
C SER A 97 -2.39 8.58 -11.78
N ILE A 98 -2.23 9.89 -11.94
CA ILE A 98 -2.83 10.85 -11.00
C ILE A 98 -4.36 10.83 -11.04
N SER A 99 -4.96 10.60 -12.22
CA SER A 99 -6.41 10.50 -12.34
C SER A 99 -6.97 9.34 -11.51
N VAL A 100 -6.34 8.16 -11.58
CA VAL A 100 -6.74 6.99 -10.80
C VAL A 100 -6.49 7.19 -9.31
N LEU A 101 -5.36 7.77 -8.93
CA LEU A 101 -5.04 8.07 -7.52
C LEU A 101 -6.06 9.05 -6.92
N THR A 102 -6.36 10.14 -7.64
CA THR A 102 -7.37 11.13 -7.23
C THR A 102 -8.72 10.44 -7.02
N ALA A 103 -9.15 9.64 -8.00
CA ALA A 103 -10.39 8.88 -7.91
C ALA A 103 -10.43 7.91 -6.72
N PHE A 104 -9.31 7.24 -6.42
CA PHE A 104 -9.19 6.34 -5.27
C PHE A 104 -9.36 7.08 -3.95
N PHE A 105 -8.66 8.19 -3.74
CA PHE A 105 -8.82 8.99 -2.52
C PHE A 105 -10.22 9.57 -2.39
N MET A 106 -10.82 10.05 -3.48
CA MET A 106 -12.22 10.49 -3.48
C MET A 106 -13.17 9.37 -3.06
N ALA A 107 -13.00 8.16 -3.58
CA ALA A 107 -13.85 7.02 -3.24
C ALA A 107 -13.68 6.62 -1.77
N ARG A 108 -12.43 6.58 -1.29
CA ARG A 108 -12.10 6.23 0.10
C ARG A 108 -12.60 7.27 1.11
N GLU A 109 -12.59 8.55 0.76
CA GLU A 109 -13.14 9.62 1.61
C GLU A 109 -14.67 9.51 1.77
N LEU A 110 -15.36 8.98 0.74
CA LEU A 110 -16.81 8.81 0.74
C LEU A 110 -17.26 7.46 1.32
N ASP A 111 -16.41 6.45 1.26
CA ASP A 111 -16.72 5.08 1.65
C ASP A 111 -15.48 4.39 2.25
N ASP A 112 -15.45 4.28 3.58
CA ASP A 112 -14.38 3.61 4.34
C ASP A 112 -14.27 2.10 4.03
N SER A 113 -15.25 1.50 3.33
CA SER A 113 -15.18 0.11 2.89
C SER A 113 -14.28 -0.09 1.66
N VAL A 114 -13.92 1.00 0.96
CA VAL A 114 -12.96 0.96 -0.14
C VAL A 114 -11.61 0.44 0.40
N GLY A 115 -11.21 -0.71 -0.13
CA GLY A 115 -10.01 -1.41 0.31
C GLY A 115 -8.71 -0.76 -0.16
N ARG A 116 -7.64 -1.57 -0.17
CA ARG A 116 -6.31 -1.13 -0.60
C ARG A 116 -6.24 -0.97 -2.12
N LEU A 117 -5.47 0.00 -2.58
CA LEU A 117 -5.13 0.15 -4.00
C LEU A 117 -3.86 -0.64 -4.33
N LEU A 118 -3.94 -1.51 -5.34
CA LEU A 118 -2.77 -2.21 -5.89
C LEU A 118 -2.51 -1.68 -7.32
N ALA A 119 -1.48 -0.86 -7.47
CA ALA A 119 -1.07 -0.29 -8.74
C ALA A 119 0.05 -1.13 -9.37
N LEU A 120 -0.24 -1.76 -10.51
CA LEU A 120 0.70 -2.59 -11.23
C LEU A 120 1.23 -1.88 -12.47
N THR A 121 2.54 -1.87 -12.65
CA THR A 121 3.20 -1.24 -13.79
C THR A 121 4.10 -2.22 -14.52
N ARG A 122 4.40 -1.95 -15.80
CA ARG A 122 5.33 -2.78 -16.58
C ARG A 122 6.78 -2.48 -16.21
N THR A 123 7.10 -1.21 -15.99
CA THR A 123 8.48 -0.72 -15.84
C THR A 123 8.71 -0.03 -14.50
N ARG A 124 9.99 0.05 -14.10
CA ARG A 124 10.44 0.80 -12.91
C ARG A 124 10.11 2.29 -13.01
N ASN A 125 10.35 2.91 -14.18
CA ASN A 125 10.06 4.33 -14.39
C ASN A 125 8.57 4.66 -14.15
N GLN A 126 7.67 3.76 -14.55
CA GLN A 126 6.23 3.95 -14.30
C GLN A 126 5.88 3.87 -12.81
N LEU A 127 6.56 3.01 -12.05
CA LEU A 127 6.37 2.88 -10.62
C LEU A 127 6.84 4.14 -9.88
N GLU A 128 7.95 4.74 -10.29
CA GLU A 128 8.43 6.01 -9.72
C GLU A 128 7.45 7.15 -9.95
N ILE A 129 6.77 7.19 -11.10
CA ILE A 129 5.71 8.16 -11.37
C ILE A 129 4.63 8.06 -10.30
N TYR A 130 4.12 6.85 -10.00
CA TYR A 130 3.12 6.68 -8.94
C TYR A 130 3.59 7.20 -7.58
N CYS A 131 4.83 6.90 -7.19
CA CYS A 131 5.37 7.40 -5.93
C CYS A 131 5.43 8.93 -5.88
N ARG A 132 5.91 9.58 -6.96
CA ARG A 132 5.95 11.05 -7.06
C ARG A 132 4.57 11.67 -7.01
N GLU A 133 3.58 11.09 -7.69
CA GLU A 133 2.18 11.54 -7.61
C GLU A 133 1.62 11.41 -6.19
N LEU A 134 1.91 10.30 -5.49
CA LEU A 134 1.49 10.11 -4.10
C LEU A 134 2.10 11.15 -3.16
N LYS A 135 3.40 11.48 -3.32
CA LYS A 135 4.05 12.56 -2.55
C LYS A 135 3.30 13.89 -2.74
N ARG A 136 3.03 14.26 -3.99
CA ARG A 136 2.29 15.49 -4.34
C ARG A 136 0.88 15.52 -3.74
N ILE A 137 0.17 14.39 -3.74
CA ILE A 137 -1.15 14.30 -3.08
C ILE A 137 -1.00 14.52 -1.57
N LYS A 138 -0.03 13.87 -0.92
CA LYS A 138 0.18 14.01 0.53
C LYS A 138 0.49 15.46 0.93
N GLU A 139 1.36 16.12 0.17
CA GLU A 139 1.74 17.53 0.37
C GLU A 139 0.52 18.48 0.27
N ARG A 140 -0.40 18.24 -0.67
CA ARG A 140 -1.56 19.13 -0.88
C ARG A 140 -2.76 18.84 0.02
N SER A 141 -3.08 17.57 0.25
CA SER A 141 -4.40 17.17 0.77
C SER A 141 -4.42 16.84 2.27
N ASN A 142 -3.24 16.89 2.93
CA ASN A 142 -3.01 16.49 4.32
C ASN A 142 -3.64 15.12 4.70
N VAL A 143 -3.80 14.25 3.70
CA VAL A 143 -4.38 12.92 3.90
C VAL A 143 -3.33 11.98 4.46
N ASN A 144 -3.68 11.28 5.53
CA ASN A 144 -2.82 10.25 6.07
C ASN A 144 -3.03 8.95 5.28
N PHE A 145 -1.96 8.42 4.72
CA PHE A 145 -1.94 7.11 4.09
C PHE A 145 -0.53 6.55 4.07
N VAL A 146 -0.43 5.23 3.97
CA VAL A 146 0.84 4.53 3.83
C VAL A 146 0.93 3.95 2.42
N ALA A 147 2.03 4.24 1.72
CA ALA A 147 2.33 3.60 0.45
C ALA A 147 3.57 2.71 0.57
N SER A 148 3.50 1.52 -0.01
CA SER A 148 4.64 0.60 -0.14
C SER A 148 4.94 0.36 -1.61
N VAL A 149 6.16 0.70 -2.02
CA VAL A 149 6.58 0.65 -3.42
C VAL A 149 7.66 -0.42 -3.58
N PHE A 150 7.40 -1.42 -4.43
CA PHE A 150 8.26 -2.60 -4.53
C PHE A 150 9.20 -2.57 -5.73
N LYS A 151 10.51 -2.65 -5.48
CA LYS A 151 11.54 -3.03 -6.47
C LYS A 151 11.93 -4.51 -6.32
N SER A 152 12.79 -4.99 -7.21
CA SER A 152 13.26 -6.38 -7.15
C SER A 152 14.08 -6.61 -5.89
N LYS A 153 14.09 -7.85 -5.39
CA LYS A 153 14.90 -8.21 -4.22
C LYS A 153 16.39 -7.96 -4.47
N LYS A 154 16.85 -8.15 -5.72
CA LYS A 154 18.23 -7.88 -6.15
C LYS A 154 18.57 -6.39 -6.05
N ASP A 155 17.66 -5.52 -6.51
CA ASP A 155 17.90 -4.06 -6.50
C ASP A 155 17.90 -3.47 -5.09
N MET A 156 17.26 -4.15 -4.14
CA MET A 156 17.14 -3.69 -2.76
C MET A 156 18.13 -4.37 -1.82
N CYS A 157 19.05 -5.19 -2.34
CA CYS A 157 20.01 -5.93 -1.53
C CYS A 157 21.30 -5.12 -1.35
N PRO A 158 21.72 -4.82 -0.10
CA PRO A 158 22.97 -4.12 0.16
C PRO A 158 24.20 -4.83 -0.41
N TYR A 159 24.32 -6.15 -0.21
CA TYR A 159 25.43 -6.93 -0.79
C TYR A 159 25.51 -6.82 -2.32
N VAL A 160 24.38 -6.68 -3.02
CA VAL A 160 24.42 -6.54 -4.49
C VAL A 160 24.78 -5.12 -4.93
N ARG A 161 24.34 -4.11 -4.17
CA ARG A 161 24.56 -2.71 -4.53
C ARG A 161 25.96 -2.22 -4.15
N GLU A 162 26.56 -2.77 -3.11
CA GLU A 162 27.79 -2.26 -2.51
C GLU A 162 28.99 -3.16 -2.77
N ASP A 163 28.78 -4.45 -3.01
CA ASP A 163 29.88 -5.39 -3.26
C ASP A 163 29.93 -5.78 -4.75
N ALA A 164 31.05 -5.39 -5.38
CA ALA A 164 31.32 -5.61 -6.79
C ALA A 164 31.28 -7.09 -7.19
N ARG A 165 31.53 -8.03 -6.27
CA ARG A 165 31.48 -9.48 -6.53
C ARG A 165 30.10 -9.96 -6.99
N PHE A 166 29.04 -9.22 -6.65
CA PHE A 166 27.67 -9.60 -6.96
C PHE A 166 27.07 -8.86 -8.16
N LYS A 167 27.85 -8.00 -8.83
CA LYS A 167 27.38 -7.15 -9.93
C LYS A 167 26.80 -7.97 -11.09
N ASP A 168 27.54 -9.00 -11.52
CA ASP A 168 27.20 -9.83 -12.68
C ASP A 168 26.35 -11.04 -12.34
N LEU A 169 25.99 -11.23 -11.07
CA LEU A 169 25.17 -12.36 -10.63
C LEU A 169 23.79 -12.27 -11.28
N ASN A 170 23.38 -13.30 -12.04
CA ASN A 170 22.05 -13.27 -12.64
C ASN A 170 20.96 -13.34 -11.53
N TYR A 171 19.73 -12.98 -11.89
CA TYR A 171 18.65 -12.85 -10.90
C TYR A 171 18.31 -14.18 -10.20
N ARG A 172 18.42 -15.31 -10.91
CA ARG A 172 18.09 -16.63 -10.36
C ARG A 172 19.13 -17.06 -9.31
N ASP A 173 20.40 -16.91 -9.63
CA ASP A 173 21.50 -17.25 -8.73
C ASP A 173 21.50 -16.35 -7.51
N PHE A 174 21.18 -15.06 -7.70
CA PHE A 174 20.94 -14.15 -6.58
C PHE A 174 19.84 -14.64 -5.63
N LEU A 175 18.70 -15.12 -6.17
CA LEU A 175 17.61 -15.61 -5.32
C LEU A 175 18.02 -16.84 -4.53
N GLN A 176 18.78 -17.75 -5.14
CA GLN A 176 19.30 -18.95 -4.49
C GLN A 176 20.31 -18.56 -3.40
N TYR A 177 21.31 -17.76 -3.74
CA TYR A 177 22.31 -17.23 -2.79
C TYR A 177 21.66 -16.55 -1.58
N CYS A 178 20.68 -15.68 -1.83
CA CYS A 178 19.97 -14.98 -0.76
C CYS A 178 19.12 -15.93 0.10
N LYS A 179 18.60 -17.03 -0.47
CA LYS A 179 17.90 -18.06 0.30
C LYS A 179 18.88 -18.84 1.18
N ASP A 180 20.06 -19.18 0.66
CA ASP A 180 21.07 -19.95 1.37
C ASP A 180 21.68 -19.17 2.54
N LEU A 181 21.97 -17.87 2.34
CA LEU A 181 22.38 -16.99 3.45
C LEU A 181 21.33 -16.93 4.56
N LYS A 182 20.05 -16.81 4.20
CA LYS A 182 18.96 -16.77 5.18
C LYS A 182 18.81 -18.07 5.98
N ASN A 183 19.24 -19.18 5.41
CA ASN A 183 19.16 -20.49 6.05
C ASN A 183 20.45 -20.85 6.81
N GLY A 184 21.50 -20.02 6.73
CA GLY A 184 22.79 -20.30 7.34
C GLY A 184 23.55 -21.46 6.68
N THR A 185 23.28 -21.77 5.40
CA THR A 185 23.85 -22.95 4.71
C THR A 185 25.39 -22.92 4.64
N PHE A 186 26.00 -21.73 4.71
CA PHE A 186 27.45 -21.54 4.51
C PHE A 186 28.21 -21.14 5.78
N GLU A 187 27.72 -21.51 6.97
CA GLU A 187 28.22 -21.03 8.28
C GLU A 187 28.16 -19.49 8.47
N LYS A 188 27.65 -18.79 7.47
CA LYS A 188 27.41 -17.35 7.41
C LYS A 188 25.94 -17.10 7.12
N THR A 189 25.40 -16.12 7.82
CA THR A 189 24.03 -15.66 7.64
C THR A 189 24.00 -14.25 7.05
N CYS A 190 22.82 -13.79 6.64
CA CYS A 190 22.66 -12.43 6.16
C CYS A 190 22.39 -11.50 7.35
N GLU A 191 23.38 -10.74 7.76
CA GLU A 191 23.31 -9.81 8.92
C GLU A 191 22.09 -8.89 8.83
N TYR A 192 21.88 -8.26 7.66
CA TYR A 192 20.70 -7.43 7.41
C TYR A 192 19.38 -8.16 7.64
N TYR A 193 19.28 -9.44 7.24
CA TYR A 193 18.06 -10.23 7.41
C TYR A 193 17.87 -10.60 8.87
N ASP A 194 18.93 -11.02 9.54
CA ASP A 194 18.89 -11.47 10.94
C ASP A 194 18.50 -10.30 11.85
N GLU A 195 19.10 -9.12 11.67
CA GLU A 195 18.72 -7.90 12.40
C GLU A 195 17.27 -7.45 12.14
N THR A 196 16.72 -7.82 10.97
CA THR A 196 15.32 -7.50 10.64
C THR A 196 14.32 -8.30 11.47
N TYR A 197 14.70 -9.49 11.95
CA TYR A 197 13.76 -10.44 12.55
C TYR A 197 14.21 -10.91 13.94
N SER A 198 13.30 -10.85 14.91
CA SER A 198 13.45 -11.56 16.18
C SER A 198 12.61 -12.84 16.11
N GLY A 199 13.27 -13.95 15.78
CA GLY A 199 12.59 -15.21 15.45
C GLY A 199 11.75 -15.08 14.19
N TRP A 200 10.43 -15.32 14.28
CA TRP A 200 9.51 -15.19 13.14
C TRP A 200 8.84 -13.82 13.01
N LYS A 201 9.07 -12.90 13.95
CA LYS A 201 8.47 -11.56 13.97
C LYS A 201 9.52 -10.51 13.61
N PRO A 202 9.12 -9.37 13.02
CA PRO A 202 10.02 -8.22 12.89
C PRO A 202 10.63 -7.85 14.25
N SER A 203 11.92 -7.50 14.26
CA SER A 203 12.60 -6.99 15.44
C SER A 203 11.96 -5.67 15.91
N TRP A 204 12.19 -5.30 17.18
CA TRP A 204 11.72 -4.01 17.70
C TRP A 204 12.37 -2.84 16.94
N HIS A 205 13.64 -2.97 16.58
CA HIS A 205 14.36 -2.04 15.71
C HIS A 205 13.65 -1.86 14.37
N THR A 206 13.29 -2.97 13.71
CA THR A 206 12.51 -2.93 12.45
C THR A 206 11.16 -2.25 12.60
N TYR A 207 10.48 -2.47 13.73
CA TYR A 207 9.19 -1.80 13.98
C TYR A 207 9.35 -0.27 14.05
N ASN A 208 10.39 0.22 14.72
CA ASN A 208 10.69 1.65 14.83
C ASN A 208 11.03 2.25 13.47
N VAL A 209 11.86 1.58 12.67
CA VAL A 209 12.20 2.03 11.31
C VAL A 209 10.96 2.06 10.41
N VAL A 210 10.11 1.03 10.46
CA VAL A 210 8.84 1.02 9.71
C VAL A 210 7.90 2.14 10.18
N LYS A 211 7.83 2.43 11.49
CA LYS A 211 7.04 3.55 12.03
C LYS A 211 7.53 4.89 11.47
N LYS A 212 8.85 5.13 11.51
CA LYS A 212 9.52 6.31 10.93
C LYS A 212 9.18 6.45 9.44
N ILE A 213 9.30 5.37 8.66
CA ILE A 213 8.96 5.38 7.22
C ILE A 213 7.48 5.71 6.97
N LYS A 214 6.56 5.21 7.80
CA LYS A 214 5.12 5.52 7.67
C LYS A 214 4.83 7.00 7.90
N GLU A 215 5.52 7.62 8.86
CA GLU A 215 5.36 9.04 9.20
C GLU A 215 5.90 9.93 8.07
N ILE A 216 7.09 9.62 7.57
CA ILE A 216 7.76 10.38 6.50
C ILE A 216 7.09 10.19 5.13
N GLY A 217 6.72 8.96 4.78
CA GLY A 217 6.38 8.55 3.41
C GLY A 217 5.14 9.26 2.83
N PRO A 218 4.77 9.02 1.56
CA PRO A 218 5.23 7.95 0.69
C PRO A 218 6.68 8.15 0.24
N LEU A 219 7.48 7.08 0.28
CA LEU A 219 8.89 7.08 -0.12
C LEU A 219 9.11 6.27 -1.40
N LEU A 220 10.11 6.67 -2.18
CA LEU A 220 10.65 5.87 -3.27
C LEU A 220 11.37 4.65 -2.69
N PRO A 221 11.48 3.56 -3.46
CA PRO A 221 12.20 2.36 -3.01
C PRO A 221 13.65 2.63 -2.62
N ASP A 222 14.32 3.58 -3.27
CA ASP A 222 15.71 3.92 -2.97
C ASP A 222 15.80 4.71 -1.65
N GLU A 223 14.83 5.56 -1.32
CA GLU A 223 14.77 6.24 -0.02
C GLU A 223 14.53 5.24 1.11
N VAL A 224 13.65 4.25 0.91
CA VAL A 224 13.46 3.14 1.86
C VAL A 224 14.74 2.31 1.99
N TYR A 225 15.48 2.12 0.89
CA TYR A 225 16.77 1.46 0.90
C TYR A 225 17.78 2.16 1.80
N GLU A 226 18.02 3.45 1.59
CA GLU A 226 19.03 4.18 2.36
C GLU A 226 18.66 4.16 3.85
N ILE A 227 17.42 4.48 4.21
CA ILE A 227 16.95 4.45 5.60
C ILE A 227 17.13 3.06 6.23
N SER A 228 16.79 1.99 5.52
CA SER A 228 16.87 0.65 6.10
C SER A 228 18.32 0.18 6.23
N ARG A 229 19.15 0.45 5.21
CA ARG A 229 20.57 0.10 5.21
C ARG A 229 21.32 0.80 6.34
N ASP A 230 21.10 2.11 6.50
CA ASP A 230 21.77 2.91 7.54
C ASP A 230 21.46 2.42 8.95
N GLU A 231 20.29 1.79 9.11
CA GLU A 231 19.84 1.18 10.35
C GLU A 231 20.26 -0.32 10.45
N GLY A 232 21.05 -0.84 9.50
CA GLY A 232 21.52 -2.23 9.48
C GLY A 232 20.45 -3.27 9.11
N LEU A 233 19.31 -2.85 8.55
CA LEU A 233 18.17 -3.71 8.25
C LEU A 233 18.08 -4.09 6.77
N CYS A 234 17.50 -5.24 6.47
CA CYS A 234 17.26 -5.69 5.09
C CYS A 234 16.16 -4.83 4.43
N PRO A 235 16.49 -3.97 3.44
CA PRO A 235 15.51 -3.03 2.90
C PRO A 235 14.32 -3.69 2.21
N TYR A 236 14.56 -4.83 1.57
CA TYR A 236 13.50 -5.61 0.94
C TYR A 236 12.50 -6.17 1.96
N GLU A 237 12.98 -6.65 3.11
CA GLU A 237 12.12 -7.20 4.15
C GLU A 237 11.39 -6.09 4.91
N VAL A 238 12.05 -4.95 5.19
CA VAL A 238 11.40 -3.73 5.70
C VAL A 238 10.25 -3.29 4.78
N THR A 239 10.46 -3.27 3.45
CA THR A 239 9.41 -2.94 2.47
C THR A 239 8.24 -3.93 2.52
N LYS A 240 8.52 -5.23 2.67
CA LYS A 240 7.47 -6.25 2.84
C LYS A 240 6.67 -6.05 4.13
N ILE A 241 7.33 -5.65 5.22
CA ILE A 241 6.66 -5.39 6.50
C ILE A 241 5.83 -4.11 6.39
N LEU A 242 6.34 -3.05 5.76
CA LEU A 242 5.62 -1.81 5.47
C LEU A 242 4.32 -2.07 4.69
N ALA A 243 4.36 -2.98 3.71
CA ALA A 243 3.18 -3.35 2.91
C ALA A 243 2.01 -3.92 3.73
N ARG A 244 2.25 -4.43 4.95
CA ARG A 244 1.18 -4.85 5.87
C ARG A 244 0.30 -3.69 6.31
N TYR A 245 0.87 -2.49 6.37
CA TYR A 245 0.21 -1.26 6.79
C TYR A 245 -0.19 -0.37 5.61
N ALA A 246 0.23 -0.72 4.40
CA ALA A 246 0.02 0.11 3.22
C ALA A 246 -1.44 0.12 2.78
N ASP A 247 -1.97 1.31 2.54
CA ASP A 247 -3.21 1.55 1.80
C ASP A 247 -3.01 1.40 0.30
N ILE A 248 -1.80 1.69 -0.16
CA ILE A 248 -1.42 1.71 -1.57
C ILE A 248 -0.17 0.88 -1.76
N ILE A 249 -0.24 -0.13 -2.60
CA ILE A 249 0.92 -0.94 -2.98
C ILE A 249 1.20 -0.70 -4.46
N VAL A 250 2.44 -0.37 -4.78
CA VAL A 250 2.88 -0.15 -6.16
C VAL A 250 3.95 -1.17 -6.51
N GLY A 251 3.82 -1.84 -7.65
CA GLY A 251 4.77 -2.88 -8.06
C GLY A 251 4.60 -3.29 -9.53
N ASN A 252 5.30 -4.33 -9.96
CA ASN A 252 5.13 -4.95 -11.28
C ASN A 252 4.01 -6.01 -11.29
N TYR A 253 3.44 -6.28 -12.46
CA TYR A 253 2.47 -7.36 -12.72
C TYR A 253 2.83 -8.70 -12.09
N ASN A 254 4.12 -9.04 -12.03
CA ASN A 254 4.61 -10.28 -11.43
C ASN A 254 4.18 -10.45 -9.96
N TYR A 255 3.90 -9.36 -9.23
CA TYR A 255 3.40 -9.43 -7.86
C TYR A 255 1.98 -9.98 -7.73
N ILE A 256 1.19 -9.99 -8.82
CA ILE A 256 -0.11 -10.66 -8.87
C ILE A 256 -0.04 -11.93 -9.70
N LEU A 257 0.57 -11.87 -10.89
CA LEU A 257 0.48 -12.94 -11.89
C LEU A 257 1.34 -14.16 -11.55
N VAL A 258 2.38 -14.01 -10.72
CA VAL A 258 3.24 -15.13 -10.33
C VAL A 258 2.91 -15.57 -8.90
N ASP A 259 2.37 -16.78 -8.76
CA ASP A 259 1.88 -17.33 -7.50
C ASP A 259 2.85 -17.28 -6.33
N SER A 260 4.10 -17.69 -6.57
CA SER A 260 5.15 -17.71 -5.55
C SER A 260 5.45 -16.30 -5.03
N VAL A 261 5.51 -15.33 -5.94
CA VAL A 261 5.75 -13.92 -5.63
C VAL A 261 4.54 -13.32 -4.91
N ARG A 262 3.34 -13.57 -5.43
CA ARG A 262 2.06 -13.14 -4.86
C ARG A 262 1.90 -13.61 -3.42
N LYS A 263 2.11 -14.91 -3.14
CA LYS A 263 2.02 -15.48 -1.79
C LYS A 263 3.06 -14.86 -0.84
N SER A 264 4.28 -14.65 -1.32
CA SER A 264 5.38 -14.09 -0.51
C SER A 264 5.14 -12.65 -0.08
N ILE A 265 4.52 -11.83 -0.94
CA ILE A 265 4.33 -10.40 -0.73
C ILE A 265 2.92 -10.07 -0.26
N LEU A 266 1.89 -10.40 -1.05
CA LEU A 266 0.50 -10.09 -0.70
C LEU A 266 0.02 -10.93 0.50
N GLY A 267 0.41 -12.21 0.55
CA GLY A 267 0.08 -13.08 1.68
C GLY A 267 0.64 -12.54 3.01
N ARG A 268 1.90 -12.11 3.02
CA ARG A 268 2.51 -11.47 4.21
C ARG A 268 1.93 -10.09 4.51
N ALA A 269 1.50 -9.34 3.50
CA ALA A 269 0.81 -8.06 3.65
C ALA A 269 -0.62 -8.21 4.22
N GLY A 270 -1.12 -9.45 4.42
CA GLY A 270 -2.48 -9.72 4.86
C GLY A 270 -3.53 -9.56 3.75
N ILE A 271 -3.10 -9.47 2.49
CA ILE A 271 -3.96 -9.31 1.33
C ILE A 271 -4.30 -10.70 0.79
N LYS A 272 -5.55 -11.11 0.98
CA LYS A 272 -6.08 -12.34 0.37
C LYS A 272 -6.73 -11.97 -0.97
N VAL A 273 -6.11 -12.40 -2.06
CA VAL A 273 -6.74 -12.33 -3.38
C VAL A 273 -7.69 -13.52 -3.46
N LYS A 274 -9.01 -13.29 -3.51
CA LYS A 274 -9.98 -14.36 -3.79
C LYS A 274 -9.74 -14.84 -5.23
N GLY A 275 -9.59 -16.16 -5.41
CA GLY A 275 -9.58 -16.87 -6.69
C GLY A 275 -9.02 -16.11 -7.89
N VAL A 276 -7.73 -16.28 -8.16
CA VAL A 276 -7.25 -16.30 -9.55
C VAL A 276 -7.18 -17.76 -9.93
#